data_AF-A0A417V2U9-F1
#
_entry.id   AF-A0A417V2U9-F1
#
_cell.length_a   1.000
_cell.length_b   1.000
_cell.length_c   1.000
_cell.angle_alpha   90.00
_cell.angle_beta   90.00
_cell.angle_gamma   90.00
#
_symmetry.space_group_name_H-M   'P 1'
#
loop_
_entity.id
_entity.type
_entity.pdbx_description
1 polymer ?
#
loop_
_entity_poly.entity_id
_entity_poly.type
_entity_poly.pdbx_seq_one_letter_code
_entity_poly.pdbx_strand_id
1 'polypeptide(L)' 'MEERTSARSKGTNRVEVPEARGALDRFKFEVANEIGVDLKEGYNGHLTTAQAGSVGGEMVRKMIRRQEEEMSR' A
#
# COMPACT_ATOMS: atom_id res chain seq x y z
N MET A 1 17.06 27.43 17.58
CA MET A 1 15.90 27.37 16.68
C MET A 1 15.74 25.92 16.28
N GLU A 2 15.02 25.16 17.10
CA GLU A 2 14.80 23.72 16.87
C GLU A 2 13.58 23.57 15.98
N GLU A 3 13.77 23.25 14.70
CA GLU A 3 12.67 22.92 13.82
C GLU A 3 12.40 21.41 13.89
N ARG A 4 11.16 21.13 14.27
CA ARG A 4 10.66 19.84 14.71
C ARG A 4 10.60 18.86 13.55
N THR A 5 11.05 17.64 13.85
CA THR A 5 11.05 16.45 13.00
C THR A 5 9.78 16.29 12.16
N SER A 6 9.93 16.07 10.85
CA SER A 6 8.84 15.72 9.94
C SER A 6 8.00 14.58 10.49
N ALA A 7 6.71 14.86 10.72
CA ALA A 7 5.72 13.89 11.12
C ALA A 7 5.63 12.79 10.05
N ARG A 8 6.22 11.63 10.35
CA ARG A 8 6.06 10.40 9.58
C ARG A 8 4.57 10.03 9.64
N SER A 9 3.85 10.24 8.54
CA SER A 9 2.50 9.69 8.34
C SER A 9 2.57 8.16 8.44
N LYS A 10 2.45 7.64 9.66
CA LYS A 10 2.19 6.23 9.91
C LYS A 10 0.68 6.06 9.75
N GLY A 11 0.26 5.57 8.58
CA GLY A 11 -1.11 5.07 8.43
C GLY A 11 -1.45 4.16 9.62
N THR A 12 -2.65 4.33 10.17
CA THR A 12 -3.13 3.62 11.36
C THR A 12 -3.34 2.12 11.14
N ASN A 13 -3.07 1.62 9.93
CA ASN A 13 -3.21 0.21 9.63
C ASN A 13 -2.15 -0.61 10.37
N ARG A 14 -2.61 -1.49 11.25
CA ARG A 14 -1.78 -2.45 11.98
C ARG A 14 -1.62 -3.69 11.10
N VAL A 15 -0.37 -4.03 10.80
CA VAL A 15 -0.07 -5.28 10.09
C VAL A 15 -0.05 -6.40 11.13
N GLU A 16 -0.83 -7.45 10.90
CA GLU A 16 -0.93 -8.59 11.83
C GLU A 16 0.35 -9.45 11.86
N VAL A 17 1.13 -9.46 10.77
CA VAL A 17 2.48 -10.06 10.70
C VAL A 17 3.51 -8.94 10.51
N PRO A 18 4.14 -8.43 11.58
CA PRO A 18 5.03 -7.27 11.52
C PRO A 18 6.18 -7.41 10.51
N GLU A 19 6.71 -8.62 10.36
CA GLU A 19 7.81 -8.96 9.45
C GLU A 19 7.40 -8.76 7.98
N ALA A 20 6.11 -8.88 7.67
CA ALA A 20 5.58 -8.70 6.32
C ALA A 20 5.44 -7.23 5.91
N ARG A 21 5.58 -6.27 6.84
CA ARG A 21 5.34 -4.84 6.57
C ARG A 21 6.14 -4.32 5.37
N GLY A 22 7.43 -4.64 5.31
CA GLY A 22 8.28 -4.21 4.20
C GLY A 22 7.88 -4.83 2.86
N ALA A 23 7.41 -6.09 2.87
CA ALA A 23 6.91 -6.76 1.67
C ALA A 23 5.58 -6.15 1.21
N LEU A 24 4.67 -5.85 2.13
CA LEU A 24 3.40 -5.18 1.85
C LEU A 24 3.60 -3.77 1.29
N ASP A 25 4.58 -3.02 1.81
CA ASP A 25 4.90 -1.69 1.28
C ASP A 25 5.42 -1.77 -0.16
N ARG A 26 6.31 -2.72 -0.49
CA ARG A 26 6.76 -2.95 -1.87
C ARG A 26 5.59 -3.35 -2.79
N PHE A 27 4.79 -4.31 -2.34
CA PHE A 27 3.63 -4.79 -3.08
C PHE A 27 2.64 -3.67 -3.40
N LYS A 28 2.39 -2.76 -2.46
CA LYS A 28 1.56 -1.56 -2.67
C LYS A 28 2.09 -0.68 -3.81
N PHE A 29 3.40 -0.44 -3.86
CA PHE A 29 4.01 0.36 -4.93
C PHE A 29 4.00 -0.38 -6.27
N GLU A 30 4.26 -1.68 -6.29
CA GLU A 30 4.15 -2.51 -7.51
C GLU A 30 2.74 -2.42 -8.10
N VAL A 31 1.72 -2.64 -7.27
CA VAL A 31 0.32 -2.54 -7.67
C VAL A 31 -0.03 -1.15 -8.19
N ALA A 32 0.42 -0.09 -7.51
CA ALA A 32 0.18 1.28 -7.96
C ALA A 32 0.77 1.55 -9.35
N ASN A 33 2.00 1.09 -9.60
CA ASN A 33 2.64 1.20 -10.91
C ASN A 33 1.88 0.42 -11.99
N GLU A 34 1.43 -0.79 -11.70
CA GLU A 34 0.67 -1.61 -12.66
C GLU A 34 -0.65 -0.96 -13.10
N ILE A 35 -1.33 -0.27 -12.19
CA ILE A 35 -2.62 0.40 -12.48
C ILE A 35 -2.45 1.88 -12.86
N GLY A 36 -1.22 2.35 -13.06
CA GLY A 36 -0.92 3.71 -13.52
C GLY A 36 -1.22 4.81 -12.50
N VAL A 37 -1.16 4.50 -11.20
CA VAL A 37 -1.33 5.49 -10.12
C VAL A 37 0.03 5.95 -9.62
N ASP A 38 0.29 7.26 -9.68
CA ASP A 38 1.54 7.88 -9.22
C ASP A 38 1.61 7.95 -7.68
N LEU A 39 1.72 6.78 -7.03
CA LEU A 39 1.85 6.66 -5.59
C LEU A 39 3.32 6.81 -5.16
N LYS A 40 3.60 7.79 -4.30
CA LYS A 40 4.95 8.11 -3.81
C LYS A 40 5.13 7.77 -2.35
N GLU A 41 6.37 7.62 -1.92
CA GLU A 41 6.69 7.67 -0.50
C GLU A 41 6.41 9.07 0.04
N GLY A 42 5.70 9.15 1.18
CA GLY A 42 5.35 10.42 1.81
C GLY A 42 3.99 10.96 1.39
N TYR A 43 3.94 12.23 0.94
CA TYR A 43 2.69 12.95 0.73
C TYR A 43 2.04 12.63 -0.63
N ASN A 44 0.81 12.10 -0.58
CA ASN A 44 0.02 11.72 -1.75
C ASN A 44 -1.30 12.51 -1.85
N GLY A 45 -1.37 13.72 -1.27
CA GLY A 45 -2.64 14.49 -1.24
C GLY A 45 -3.11 15.00 -2.60
N HIS A 46 -2.32 14.84 -3.65
CA HIS A 46 -2.72 15.10 -5.04
C HIS A 46 -3.50 13.93 -5.67
N LEU A 47 -3.46 12.73 -5.07
CA LEU A 47 -4.24 11.60 -5.54
C LEU A 47 -5.71 11.79 -5.16
N THR A 48 -6.60 11.48 -6.10
CA THR A 48 -8.03 11.38 -5.79
C THR A 48 -8.28 10.19 -4.86
N THR A 49 -9.35 10.25 -4.06
CA THR A 49 -9.79 9.14 -3.21
C THR A 49 -10.01 7.86 -4.03
N ALA A 50 -10.50 7.99 -5.26
CA ALA A 50 -10.68 6.87 -6.18
C ALA A 50 -9.35 6.22 -6.57
N GLN A 51 -8.32 7.01 -6.89
CA GLN A 51 -6.98 6.49 -7.21
C GLN A 51 -6.34 5.79 -6.01
N ALA A 52 -6.33 6.44 -4.84
CA ALA A 52 -5.78 5.82 -3.62
C ALA A 52 -6.54 4.54 -3.24
N GLY A 53 -7.87 4.55 -3.35
CA GLY A 53 -8.71 3.38 -3.11
C GLY A 53 -8.49 2.25 -4.12
N SER A 54 -8.25 2.57 -5.39
CA SER A 54 -8.00 1.57 -6.44
C SER A 54 -6.74 0.74 -6.18
N VAL A 55 -5.68 1.36 -5.65
CA VAL A 55 -4.45 0.65 -5.24
C VAL A 55 -4.76 -0.39 -4.17
N GLY A 56 -5.44 0.02 -3.08
CA GLY A 56 -5.80 -0.89 -2.00
C GLY A 56 -6.73 -2.01 -2.45
N GLY A 57 -7.71 -1.71 -3.31
CA GLY A 57 -8.61 -2.71 -3.88
C GLY A 57 -7.91 -3.73 -4.76
N GLU A 58 -6.94 -3.29 -5.58
CA GLU A 58 -6.17 -4.18 -6.45
C GLU A 58 -5.19 -5.06 -5.65
N MET A 59 -4.58 -4.51 -4.59
CA MET A 59 -3.79 -5.30 -3.65
C MET A 59 -4.61 -6.47 -3.09
N VAL A 60 -5.84 -6.20 -2.64
CA VAL A 60 -6.75 -7.23 -2.09
C VAL A 60 -7.13 -8.25 -3.15
N ARG A 61 -7.49 -7.82 -4.36
CA ARG A 61 -7.82 -8.76 -5.47
C ARG A 61 -6.69 -9.74 -5.76
N LYS A 62 -5.45 -9.24 -5.85
CA LYS A 62 -4.27 -10.08 -6.08
C LYS A 62 -3.96 -11.02 -4.91
N MET A 63 -4.12 -10.56 -3.67
CA MET A 63 -3.96 -11.41 -2.49
C MET A 63 -4.99 -12.55 -2.45
N ILE A 64 -6.26 -12.25 -2.74
CA ILE A 64 -7.32 -13.26 -2.83
C ILE A 64 -7.01 -14.25 -3.94
N ARG A 65 -6.64 -13.78 -5.14
CA ARG A 65 -6.28 -14.65 -6.26
C ARG A 65 -5.18 -15.64 -5.88
N ARG A 66 -4.11 -15.15 -5.24
CA ARG A 66 -3.02 -16.00 -4.77
C ARG A 66 -3.50 -17.04 -3.76
N GLN A 67 -4.35 -16.65 -2.82
CA GLN A 67 -4.94 -17.57 -1.85
C GLN A 67 -5.82 -18.63 -2.53
N GLU A 68 -6.63 -18.26 -3.53
CA GLU A 68 -7.43 -19.18 -4.34
C GLU A 68 -6.53 -20.18 -5.10
N GLU A 69 -5.44 -19.70 -5.70
CA GLU A 69 -4.45 -20.54 -6.38
C GLU A 69 -3.75 -21.51 -5.41
N GLU A 70 -3.47 -21.09 -4.17
CA GLU A 70 -2.88 -21.93 -3.12
C GLU A 70 -3.88 -22.98 -2.60
N MET A 71 -5.17 -22.65 -2.50
CA MET A 71 -6.24 -23.57 -2.07
C MET A 71 -6.68 -24.57 -3.15
N SER A 72 -6.45 -24.24 -4.42
CA SER A 72 -6.79 -25.10 -5.57
C SER A 72 -5.72 -26.17 -5.86
N ARG A 73 -4.59 -26.16 -5.13
CA ARG A 73 -3.52 -27.15 -5.21
C ARG A 73 -3.74 -28.27 -4.21
#